data_AF-A0A9E7V4K1-F1
#
_entry.id   AF-A0A9E7V4K1-F1
#
_cell.length_a   1.000
_cell.length_b   1.000
_cell.length_c   1.000
_cell.angle_alpha   90.00
_cell.angle_beta   90.00
_cell.angle_gamma   90.00
#
_symmetry.space_group_name_H-M   'P 1'
#
loop_
_entity.id
_entity.type
_entity.pdbx_description
1 polymer ?
#
loop_
_entity_poly.entity_id
_entity_poly.type
_entity_poly.pdbx_seq_one_letter_code
_entity_poly.pdbx_strand_id
1 'polypeptide(L)'
;MKFIMLLLLMMPIFMFMTYNPLFMVIMILIETLLISMMMNYINSSFWMSYILILIFLGGMLVIFIYIASLTNHNNFYMLMKTSILFMFLMLIMLMIYINKNNLNLNNNYNINFNFIMNQPIYSMTALYNNMMISTIILAIYLMITLFIIVKMSNFNKNPLKKN
;
A
#
# COMPACT_ATOMS: atom_id res chain seq x y z
N MET A 1 -15.19 7.21 7.59
CA MET A 1 -15.18 5.78 7.18
C MET A 1 -15.72 5.57 5.79
N LYS A 2 -17.03 5.77 5.52
CA LYS A 2 -17.62 5.52 4.19
C LYS A 2 -16.85 6.17 3.03
N PHE A 3 -16.47 7.44 3.16
CA PHE A 3 -15.68 8.15 2.13
C PHE A 3 -14.28 7.53 1.91
N ILE A 4 -13.57 7.17 2.99
CA ILE A 4 -12.24 6.53 2.91
C ILE A 4 -12.37 5.14 2.29
N MET A 5 -13.41 4.38 2.64
CA MET A 5 -13.67 3.04 2.12
C MET A 5 -13.95 3.08 0.62
N LEU A 6 -14.66 4.12 0.19
CA LEU A 6 -14.96 4.36 -1.22
C LEU A 6 -13.72 4.80 -2.01
N LEU A 7 -12.86 5.64 -1.42
CA LEU A 7 -11.56 5.99 -2.01
C LEU A 7 -10.69 4.73 -2.20
N LEU A 8 -10.62 3.85 -1.19
CA LEU A 8 -9.86 2.61 -1.26
C LEU A 8 -10.33 1.67 -2.37
N LEU A 9 -11.63 1.58 -2.63
CA LEU A 9 -12.16 0.77 -3.73
C LEU A 9 -11.78 1.31 -5.11
N MET A 10 -11.58 2.63 -5.23
CA MET A 10 -11.38 3.29 -6.52
C MET A 10 -9.90 3.42 -6.93
N MET A 11 -9.00 3.65 -5.96
CA MET A 11 -7.55 3.81 -6.23
C MET A 11 -6.91 2.68 -7.06
N PRO A 12 -7.18 1.38 -6.82
CA PRO A 12 -6.55 0.32 -7.62
C PRO A 12 -7.02 0.34 -9.08
N ILE A 13 -8.28 0.70 -9.34
CA ILE A 13 -8.81 0.84 -10.70
C ILE A 13 -8.07 1.96 -11.45
N PHE A 14 -7.74 3.05 -10.75
CA PHE A 14 -6.94 4.13 -11.34
C PHE A 14 -5.51 3.72 -11.64
N MET A 15 -4.87 2.92 -10.78
CA MET A 15 -3.53 2.40 -11.07
C MET A 15 -3.49 1.61 -12.36
N PHE A 16 -4.47 0.73 -12.59
CA PHE A 16 -4.53 -0.06 -13.82
C PHE A 16 -4.70 0.79 -15.08
N MET A 17 -5.32 1.97 -14.97
CA MET A 17 -5.51 2.89 -16.10
C MET A 17 -4.27 3.73 -16.40
N THR A 18 -3.36 3.90 -15.44
CA THR A 18 -2.14 4.68 -15.64
C THR A 18 -0.97 3.79 -16.05
N TYR A 19 -0.48 4.00 -17.27
CA TYR A 19 0.69 3.27 -17.80
C TYR A 19 2.04 3.78 -17.27
N ASN A 20 2.06 4.91 -16.57
CA ASN A 20 3.30 5.49 -16.10
C ASN A 20 3.72 4.91 -14.75
N PRO A 21 4.89 4.25 -14.65
CA PRO A 21 5.32 3.62 -13.42
C PRO A 21 5.55 4.63 -12.27
N LEU A 22 5.96 5.87 -12.57
CA LEU A 22 6.17 6.89 -11.54
C LEU A 22 4.85 7.33 -10.90
N PHE A 23 3.81 7.53 -11.71
CA PHE A 23 2.48 7.87 -11.20
C PHE A 23 1.87 6.71 -10.43
N MET A 24 2.08 5.48 -10.90
CA MET A 24 1.66 4.28 -10.19
C MET A 24 2.29 4.22 -8.79
N VAL A 25 3.59 4.51 -8.63
CA VAL A 25 4.24 4.54 -7.31
C VAL A 25 3.63 5.61 -6.39
N ILE A 26 3.35 6.80 -6.90
CA ILE A 26 2.71 7.88 -6.12
C ILE A 26 1.30 7.46 -5.66
N MET A 27 0.53 6.81 -6.52
CA MET A 27 -0.82 6.33 -6.16
C MET A 27 -0.75 5.25 -5.07
N ILE A 28 0.24 4.36 -5.09
CA ILE A 28 0.37 3.30 -4.07
C ILE A 28 0.75 3.93 -2.71
N LEU A 29 1.56 4.99 -2.69
CA LEU A 29 1.85 5.73 -1.46
C LEU A 29 0.58 6.35 -0.85
N ILE A 30 -0.30 6.93 -1.67
CA ILE A 30 -1.55 7.50 -1.18
C ILE A 30 -2.50 6.39 -0.67
N GLU A 31 -2.59 5.28 -1.39
CA GLU A 31 -3.44 4.15 -1.00
C GLU A 31 -3.00 3.53 0.33
N THR A 32 -1.69 3.30 0.52
CA THR A 32 -1.15 2.75 1.76
C THR A 32 -1.38 3.65 2.97
N LEU A 33 -1.34 4.98 2.79
CA LEU A 33 -1.73 5.93 3.83
C LEU A 33 -3.23 5.79 4.18
N LEU A 34 -4.12 5.68 3.20
CA LEU A 34 -5.55 5.48 3.44
C LEU A 34 -5.83 4.14 4.15
N ILE A 35 -5.13 3.07 3.77
CA ILE A 35 -5.23 1.76 4.44
C ILE A 35 -4.78 1.87 5.90
N SER A 36 -3.67 2.54 6.17
CA SER A 36 -3.16 2.70 7.54
C SER A 36 -4.14 3.44 8.45
N MET A 37 -4.83 4.45 7.92
CA MET A 37 -5.89 5.17 8.65
C MET A 37 -7.10 4.28 8.93
N MET A 38 -7.49 3.41 7.99
CA MET A 38 -8.59 2.45 8.23
C MET A 38 -8.22 1.37 9.23
N MET A 39 -6.99 0.84 9.16
CA MET A 39 -6.50 -0.16 10.11
C MET A 39 -6.44 0.39 11.53
N ASN A 40 -6.08 1.68 11.68
CA ASN A 40 -6.10 2.35 12.97
C ASN A 40 -7.52 2.53 13.54
N TYR A 41 -8.55 2.58 12.69
CA TYR A 41 -9.93 2.68 13.14
C TYR A 41 -10.52 1.32 13.54
N ILE A 42 -10.09 0.25 12.88
CA ILE A 42 -10.56 -1.12 13.15
C ILE A 42 -9.89 -1.71 14.40
N ASN A 43 -8.59 -1.47 14.57
CA ASN A 43 -7.82 -2.04 15.67
C ASN A 43 -7.61 -1.04 16.80
N SER A 44 -7.67 -1.51 18.04
CA SER A 44 -7.41 -0.70 19.24
C SER A 44 -5.93 -0.33 19.42
N SER A 45 -5.00 -1.03 18.74
CA SER A 45 -3.56 -0.81 18.87
C SER A 45 -2.93 -0.12 17.64
N PHE A 46 -2.29 1.02 17.87
CA PHE A 46 -1.58 1.83 16.87
C PHE A 46 -0.33 1.16 16.25
N TRP A 47 0.20 0.10 16.87
CA TRP A 47 1.45 -0.53 16.43
C TRP A 47 1.35 -1.16 15.04
N MET A 48 0.21 -1.76 14.71
CA MET A 48 0.02 -2.42 13.42
C MET A 48 -0.07 -1.42 12.26
N SER A 49 -0.81 -0.33 12.43
CA SER A 49 -0.90 0.74 11.42
C SER A 49 0.44 1.43 11.20
N TYR A 50 1.24 1.59 12.27
CA TYR A 50 2.57 2.19 12.19
C TYR A 50 3.59 1.34 11.42
N ILE A 51 3.68 0.03 11.71
CA ILE A 51 4.59 -0.89 11.01
C ILE A 51 4.26 -0.93 9.50
N LEU A 52 2.97 -0.94 9.17
CA LEU A 52 2.49 -0.96 7.78
C LEU A 52 2.94 0.28 7.01
N ILE A 53 2.85 1.47 7.60
CA ILE A 53 3.38 2.71 7.00
C ILE A 53 4.88 2.59 6.75
N LEU A 54 5.68 2.19 7.74
CA LEU A 54 7.13 2.17 7.63
C LEU A 54 7.65 1.25 6.51
N ILE A 55 7.10 0.04 6.41
CA ILE A 55 7.56 -0.95 5.43
C ILE A 55 7.26 -0.47 4.01
N PHE A 56 6.04 0.05 3.78
CA PHE A 56 5.66 0.54 2.45
C PHE A 56 6.42 1.81 2.07
N LEU A 57 6.56 2.80 2.97
CA LEU A 57 7.32 4.02 2.68
C LEU A 57 8.79 3.70 2.37
N GLY A 58 9.42 2.80 3.14
CA GLY A 58 10.81 2.40 2.92
C GLY A 58 11.00 1.65 1.59
N GLY A 59 10.18 0.65 1.30
CA GLY A 59 10.31 -0.17 0.09
C GLY A 59 9.97 0.60 -1.19
N MET A 60 8.95 1.46 -1.15
CA MET A 60 8.51 2.19 -2.33
C MET A 60 9.47 3.31 -2.74
N LEU A 61 10.19 3.94 -1.80
CA LEU A 61 11.20 4.95 -2.12
C LEU A 61 12.39 4.37 -2.91
N VAL A 62 12.82 3.14 -2.60
CA VAL A 62 13.90 2.47 -3.34
C VAL A 62 13.47 2.18 -4.78
N ILE A 63 12.25 1.70 -4.96
CA ILE A 63 11.68 1.45 -6.29
C ILE A 63 11.49 2.76 -7.07
N PHE A 64 11.07 3.83 -6.39
CA PHE A 64 10.93 5.15 -7.00
C PHE A 64 12.24 5.66 -7.61
N ILE A 65 13.35 5.60 -6.86
CA ILE A 65 14.66 6.06 -7.34
C ILE A 65 15.11 5.22 -8.55
N TYR A 66 14.91 3.90 -8.48
CA TYR A 66 15.26 2.99 -9.59
C TYR A 66 14.48 3.34 -10.87
N ILE A 67 13.16 3.48 -10.79
CA ILE A 67 12.31 3.73 -11.95
C ILE A 67 12.54 5.15 -12.51
N ALA A 68 12.68 6.16 -11.65
CA ALA A 68 12.97 7.53 -12.07
C ALA A 68 14.27 7.62 -12.88
N SER A 69 15.26 6.77 -12.59
CA SER A 69 16.53 6.73 -13.34
C SER A 69 16.42 6.09 -14.74
N LEU A 70 15.34 5.36 -15.03
CA LEU A 70 15.17 4.56 -16.25
C LEU A 70 14.25 5.19 -17.30
N THR A 71 13.42 6.17 -16.93
CA THR A 71 12.34 6.66 -17.82
C THR A 71 12.70 7.93 -18.59
N ASN A 72 12.57 7.89 -19.92
CA ASN A 72 12.60 9.07 -20.79
C ASN A 72 11.30 9.91 -20.64
N HIS A 73 11.44 11.21 -20.38
CA HIS A 73 10.36 12.11 -19.91
C HIS A 73 9.25 12.48 -20.93
N ASN A 74 9.31 12.06 -22.19
CA ASN A 74 8.63 12.82 -23.25
C ASN A 74 7.13 12.53 -23.48
N ASN A 75 6.61 11.34 -23.14
CA ASN A 75 5.18 11.03 -23.31
C ASN A 75 4.37 11.15 -22.00
N PHE A 76 4.95 11.71 -20.95
CA PHE A 76 4.38 11.80 -19.61
C PHE A 76 3.07 12.61 -19.55
N TYR A 77 3.03 13.75 -20.24
CA TYR A 77 2.01 14.76 -20.00
C TYR A 77 0.63 14.46 -20.62
N MET A 78 0.57 13.71 -21.73
CA MET A 78 -0.68 13.47 -22.47
C MET A 78 -1.55 12.40 -21.79
N LEU A 79 -0.95 11.28 -21.38
CA LEU A 79 -1.63 10.17 -20.69
C LEU A 79 -2.05 10.55 -19.26
N MET A 80 -1.34 11.49 -18.63
CA MET A 80 -1.68 11.98 -17.30
C MET A 80 -2.94 12.85 -17.32
N LYS A 81 -3.14 13.67 -18.36
CA LYS A 81 -4.36 14.49 -18.48
C LYS A 81 -5.63 13.65 -18.64
N THR A 82 -5.58 12.61 -19.46
CA THR A 82 -6.76 11.75 -19.70
C THR A 82 -7.12 10.93 -18.46
N SER A 83 -6.14 10.33 -17.78
CA SER A 83 -6.38 9.58 -16.54
C SER A 83 -6.96 10.45 -15.41
N ILE A 84 -6.46 11.67 -15.24
CA ILE A 84 -6.98 12.62 -14.24
C ILE A 84 -8.44 13.01 -14.54
N LEU A 85 -8.79 13.26 -15.80
CA LEU A 85 -10.18 13.58 -16.20
C LEU A 85 -11.14 12.42 -15.90
N PHE A 86 -10.74 11.18 -16.20
CA PHE A 86 -11.52 9.99 -15.83
C PHE A 86 -11.71 9.86 -14.31
N MET A 87 -10.69 10.25 -13.53
CA MET A 87 -10.75 10.23 -12.07
C MET A 87 -11.76 11.22 -11.51
N PHE A 88 -11.79 12.44 -12.03
CA PHE A 88 -12.81 13.42 -11.62
C PHE A 88 -14.23 12.96 -11.95
N LEU A 89 -14.45 12.38 -13.13
CA LEU A 89 -15.77 11.89 -13.54
C LEU A 89 -16.28 10.75 -12.65
N MET A 90 -15.42 9.80 -12.31
CA MET A 90 -15.78 8.70 -11.41
C MET A 90 -16.12 9.19 -10.00
N LEU A 91 -15.33 10.14 -9.46
CA LEU A 91 -15.60 10.73 -8.15
C LEU A 91 -16.96 11.44 -8.12
N ILE A 92 -17.30 12.19 -9.17
CA ILE A 92 -18.58 12.90 -9.27
C ILE A 92 -19.75 11.90 -9.28
N MET A 93 -19.67 10.84 -10.09
CA MET A 93 -20.72 9.82 -10.16
C MET A 93 -20.95 9.12 -8.81
N LEU A 94 -19.89 8.88 -8.05
CA LEU A 94 -19.98 8.25 -6.75
C LEU A 94 -20.54 9.20 -5.68
N MET A 95 -20.17 10.48 -5.69
CA MET A 95 -20.77 11.47 -4.78
C MET A 95 -22.28 11.58 -5.00
N ILE A 96 -22.72 11.51 -6.26
CA ILE A 96 -24.15 11.46 -6.61
C ILE A 96 -24.79 10.17 -6.06
N TYR A 97 -24.13 9.02 -6.20
CA TYR A 97 -24.64 7.74 -5.70
C TYR A 97 -24.79 7.72 -4.17
N ILE A 98 -23.81 8.22 -3.43
CA ILE A 98 -23.83 8.30 -1.96
C ILE A 98 -24.93 9.24 -1.48
N ASN A 99 -25.10 10.40 -2.14
CA ASN A 99 -26.11 11.37 -1.73
C ASN A 99 -27.54 10.85 -1.99
N LYS A 100 -27.72 10.04 -3.05
CA LYS A 100 -29.01 9.45 -3.41
C LYS A 100 -29.37 8.25 -2.54
N ASN A 101 -28.36 7.46 -2.19
CA ASN A 101 -28.47 6.38 -1.23
C ASN A 101 -28.04 6.88 0.14
N ASN A 102 -28.93 7.63 0.82
CA ASN A 102 -28.92 7.79 2.27
C ASN A 102 -29.09 6.40 2.91
N LEU A 103 -28.03 5.60 2.82
CA LEU A 103 -27.92 4.27 3.39
C LEU A 103 -27.87 4.49 4.89
N ASN A 104 -29.07 4.40 5.49
CA ASN A 104 -29.37 4.18 6.91
C ASN A 104 -28.68 2.89 7.38
N LEU A 105 -27.36 2.91 7.35
CA LEU A 105 -26.46 1.90 7.92
C LEU A 105 -25.97 2.35 9.30
N ASN A 106 -26.57 3.39 9.88
CA ASN A 106 -26.25 3.80 11.25
C ASN A 106 -26.82 2.83 12.30
N ASN A 107 -27.76 1.94 11.96
CA ASN A 107 -28.42 1.12 12.97
C ASN A 107 -27.92 -0.34 13.08
N ASN A 108 -27.21 -0.88 12.08
CA ASN A 108 -26.81 -2.30 12.08
C ASN A 108 -25.29 -2.55 12.16
N TYR A 109 -24.46 -1.50 12.14
CA TYR A 109 -23.01 -1.61 12.38
C TYR A 109 -22.62 -1.23 13.81
N ASN A 110 -23.51 -1.46 14.78
CA ASN A 110 -23.05 -1.87 16.10
C ASN A 110 -22.53 -3.31 15.98
N ILE A 111 -21.47 -3.48 15.18
CA ILE A 111 -20.54 -4.59 15.37
C ILE A 111 -20.18 -4.47 16.83
N ASN A 112 -20.54 -5.48 17.63
CA ASN A 112 -20.27 -5.49 19.05
C ASN A 112 -18.78 -5.15 19.31
N PHE A 113 -18.48 -3.87 19.52
CA PHE A 113 -17.15 -3.39 19.88
C PHE A 113 -16.68 -4.07 21.16
N ASN A 114 -17.63 -4.49 22.01
CA ASN A 114 -17.37 -5.26 23.22
C ASN A 114 -16.81 -6.67 22.96
N PHE A 115 -17.11 -7.31 21.83
CA PHE A 115 -16.53 -8.62 21.49
C PHE A 115 -15.11 -8.49 20.91
N ILE A 116 -14.80 -7.36 20.26
CA ILE A 116 -13.46 -7.08 19.71
C ILE A 116 -12.52 -6.57 20.81
N MET A 117 -13.01 -5.74 21.73
CA MET A 117 -12.22 -5.24 22.87
C MET A 117 -11.86 -6.32 23.89
N ASN A 118 -12.63 -7.41 23.94
CA ASN A 118 -12.39 -8.53 24.86
C ASN A 118 -11.49 -9.62 24.28
N GLN A 119 -11.04 -9.51 23.02
CA GLN A 119 -9.94 -10.35 22.59
C GLN A 119 -8.68 -9.91 23.34
N PRO A 120 -7.89 -10.84 23.90
CA PRO A 120 -6.62 -10.45 24.49
C PRO A 120 -5.88 -9.71 23.41
N ILE A 121 -5.47 -8.47 23.70
CA ILE A 121 -4.46 -7.78 22.92
C ILE A 121 -3.33 -8.79 22.82
N TYR A 122 -3.19 -9.41 21.65
CA TYR A 122 -2.03 -10.23 21.34
C TYR A 122 -0.89 -9.23 21.36
N SER A 123 -0.33 -9.10 22.56
CA SER A 123 0.85 -8.29 22.79
C SER A 123 1.89 -8.81 21.82
N MET A 124 2.66 -7.90 21.21
CA MET A 124 3.72 -8.29 20.29
C MET A 124 4.67 -9.32 20.94
N THR A 125 4.78 -9.29 22.26
CA THR A 125 5.51 -10.26 23.08
C THR A 125 4.90 -11.68 23.07
N ALA A 126 3.57 -11.82 23.00
CA ALA A 126 2.91 -13.11 22.86
C ALA A 126 3.19 -13.78 21.50
N LEU A 127 3.40 -13.00 20.43
CA LEU A 127 3.82 -13.53 19.13
C LEU A 127 5.20 -14.17 19.20
N TYR A 128 6.16 -13.52 19.88
CA TYR A 128 7.50 -14.09 20.06
C TYR A 128 7.45 -15.39 20.86
N ASN A 129 6.70 -15.42 21.97
CA ASN A 129 6.69 -16.59 22.83
C ASN A 129 5.90 -17.78 22.24
N ASN A 130 4.72 -17.53 21.64
CA ASN A 130 3.88 -18.61 21.11
C ASN A 130 4.25 -19.03 19.68
N MET A 131 4.93 -18.17 18.91
CA MET A 131 5.32 -18.46 17.53
C MET A 131 6.82 -18.35 17.29
N MET A 132 7.67 -18.77 18.25
CA MET A 132 9.13 -18.82 18.07
C MET A 132 9.56 -19.47 16.73
N ILE A 133 8.92 -20.56 16.34
CA ILE A 133 9.26 -21.29 15.10
C ILE A 133 9.06 -20.41 13.85
N SER A 134 7.98 -19.62 13.78
CA SER A 134 7.74 -18.76 12.63
C SER A 134 8.77 -17.62 12.55
N THR A 135 9.19 -17.07 13.70
CA THR A 135 10.23 -16.03 13.76
C THR A 135 11.58 -16.54 13.26
N ILE A 136 11.96 -17.77 13.61
CA ILE A 136 13.21 -18.40 13.15
C ILE A 136 13.17 -18.63 11.64
N ILE A 137 12.04 -19.12 11.10
CA ILE A 137 11.88 -19.33 9.65
C ILE A 137 11.97 -18.00 8.89
N LEU A 138 11.34 -16.93 9.38
CA LEU A 138 11.42 -15.59 8.77
C LEU A 138 12.85 -15.03 8.77
N ALA A 139 13.59 -15.22 9.86
CA ALA A 139 14.99 -14.78 9.95
C ALA A 139 15.87 -15.52 8.92
N ILE A 140 15.71 -16.84 8.80
CA ILE A 140 16.42 -17.65 7.80
C ILE A 140 16.05 -17.19 6.38
N TYR A 141 14.77 -16.91 6.11
CA TYR A 141 14.32 -16.39 4.82
C TYR A 141 15.00 -15.07 4.45
N LEU A 142 15.02 -14.09 5.36
CA LEU A 142 15.70 -12.80 5.13
C LEU A 142 17.21 -12.96 4.93
N MET A 143 17.85 -13.91 5.62
CA MET A 143 19.27 -14.19 5.45
C MET A 143 19.57 -14.78 4.06
N ILE A 144 18.74 -15.72 3.61
CA ILE A 144 18.86 -16.34 2.28
C ILE A 144 18.64 -15.30 1.17
N THR A 145 17.62 -14.43 1.30
CA THR A 145 17.36 -13.40 0.28
C THR A 145 18.52 -12.42 0.16
N LEU A 146 19.15 -12.01 1.26
CA LEU A 146 20.35 -11.18 1.22
C LEU A 146 21.50 -11.87 0.47
N PHE A 147 21.76 -13.15 0.75
CA PHE A 147 22.80 -13.91 0.06
C PHE A 147 22.54 -13.99 -1.46
N ILE A 148 21.29 -14.24 -1.85
CA ILE A 148 20.88 -14.28 -3.27
C ILE A 148 21.09 -12.90 -3.92
N ILE A 149 20.66 -11.81 -3.26
CA ILE A 149 20.80 -10.44 -3.79
C ILE A 149 22.28 -10.08 -4.01
N VAL A 150 23.17 -10.40 -3.05
CA VAL A 150 24.62 -10.18 -3.19
C VAL A 150 25.22 -11.00 -4.33
N LYS A 151 24.75 -12.25 -4.52
CA LYS A 151 25.20 -13.07 -5.66
C LYS A 151 24.71 -12.50 -6.99
N MET A 152 23.47 -12.00 -7.06
CA MET A 152 22.89 -11.39 -8.26
C MET A 152 23.54 -10.05 -8.63
N SER A 153 23.89 -9.22 -7.66
CA SER A 153 24.51 -7.91 -7.92
C SER A 153 25.94 -8.00 -8.45
N ASN A 154 26.65 -9.10 -8.18
CA ASN A 154 28.05 -9.30 -8.61
C ASN A 154 28.22 -9.68 -10.10
N PHE A 155 27.13 -9.79 -10.89
CA PHE A 155 27.21 -10.28 -12.28
C PHE A 155 27.65 -9.26 -13.34
N ASN A 156 27.80 -7.97 -13.03
CA ASN A 156 28.14 -6.95 -14.05
C ASN A 156 29.53 -6.34 -13.83
N LYS A 157 30.58 -7.13 -14.12
CA LYS A 157 31.90 -6.59 -14.52
C LYS A 157 32.19 -6.97 -15.97
N ASN A 158 31.25 -6.70 -16.89
CA ASN A 158 31.65 -6.62 -18.29
C ASN A 158 32.53 -5.37 -18.42
N PRO A 159 33.74 -5.47 -19.00
CA PRO A 159 34.54 -4.29 -19.27
C PRO A 159 33.70 -3.41 -20.19
N LEU A 160 33.41 -2.19 -19.70
CA LEU A 160 32.95 -1.09 -20.53
C LEU A 160 33.81 -1.10 -21.79
N LYS A 161 33.25 -1.55 -22.91
CA LYS A 161 33.91 -1.41 -24.21
C LYS A 161 33.99 0.09 -24.44
N LYS A 162 35.15 0.67 -24.12
CA LYS A 162 35.61 1.90 -24.72
C LYS A 162 35.63 1.65 -26.22
N ASN A 163 34.77 2.36 -26.94
CA ASN A 163 34.98 2.92 -28.27
C ASN A 163 33.98 4.06 -28.42
#